data_AF-A0AAV0HMW2-F1
#
_entry.id   AF-A0AAV0HMW2-F1
#
_cell.length_a   1.000
_cell.length_b   1.000
_cell.length_c   1.000
_cell.angle_alpha   90.00
_cell.angle_beta   90.00
_cell.angle_gamma   90.00
#
_symmetry.space_group_name_H-M   'P 1'
#
loop_
_entity.id
_entity.type
_entity.pdbx_description
1 polymer ?
#
loop_
_entity_poly.entity_id
_entity_poly.type
_entity_poly.pdbx_seq_one_letter_code
_entity_poly.pdbx_strand_id
1 'polypeptide(L)'
;MNRLGQLRHPNLVPLLGFCAVEEERLLVYKHMPGGDVYAFGVVLLELVTGQKPLDVNNGDEGGFKGNLVDWVNQLVISGRTKDCIDKSLVGRGHDDDMSHFLKVALNCVGSRPKDRLAMYQVYESLKGLAEKHGMTEQYDHEFPLAFGKQVVSDCKE
;
A
#
# COMPACT_ATOMS: atom_id res chain seq x y z
N MET A 1 17.82 -27.07 -8.93
CA MET A 1 17.33 -26.67 -7.60
C MET A 1 16.19 -25.68 -7.78
N ASN A 2 14.92 -26.11 -7.68
CA ASN A 2 13.74 -25.21 -7.83
C ASN A 2 12.95 -25.21 -6.51
N ARG A 3 13.44 -24.45 -5.51
CA ARG A 3 12.77 -24.36 -4.20
C ARG A 3 11.68 -23.27 -4.15
N LEU A 4 11.80 -22.23 -4.97
CA LEU A 4 10.86 -21.10 -5.00
C LEU A 4 9.42 -21.50 -5.38
N GLY A 5 9.24 -22.35 -6.40
CA GLY A 5 7.91 -22.81 -6.84
C GLY A 5 7.21 -23.80 -5.89
N GLN A 6 7.92 -24.31 -4.88
CA GLN A 6 7.36 -25.25 -3.89
C GLN A 6 6.97 -24.56 -2.59
N LEU A 7 7.37 -23.29 -2.41
CA LEU A 7 7.17 -22.57 -1.17
C LEU A 7 5.70 -22.13 -1.07
N ARG A 8 4.90 -22.95 -0.39
CA ARG A 8 3.49 -22.67 -0.08
C ARG A 8 3.42 -22.27 1.39
N HIS A 9 3.12 -21.00 1.63
CA HIS A 9 2.91 -20.48 2.98
C HIS A 9 1.57 -19.74 3.03
N PRO A 10 0.78 -19.87 4.10
CA PRO A 10 -0.53 -19.22 4.21
C PRO A 10 -0.50 -17.69 4.06
N ASN A 11 0.64 -17.06 4.37
CA ASN A 11 0.83 -15.61 4.25
C ASN A 11 1.59 -15.17 2.99
N LEU A 12 1.90 -16.08 2.06
CA LEU A 12 2.57 -15.74 0.81
C LEU A 12 1.66 -16.00 -0.38
N VAL A 13 1.75 -15.10 -1.36
CA VAL A 13 1.04 -15.26 -2.63
C VAL A 13 1.56 -16.53 -3.31
N PRO A 14 0.67 -17.45 -3.73
CA PRO A 14 1.11 -18.63 -4.45
C PRO A 14 1.80 -18.24 -5.76
N LEU A 15 3.09 -18.57 -5.86
CA LEU A 15 3.85 -18.48 -7.11
C LEU A 15 3.30 -19.53 -8.07
N LEU A 16 2.75 -19.07 -9.20
CA LEU A 16 2.24 -19.93 -10.27
C LEU A 16 3.36 -20.40 -11.19
N GLY A 17 4.42 -19.61 -11.36
CA GLY A 17 5.56 -19.96 -12.18
C GLY A 17 6.62 -18.87 -12.19
N PHE A 18 7.68 -19.09 -12.94
CA PHE A 18 8.69 -18.07 -13.21
C PHE A 18 9.15 -18.19 -14.67
N CYS A 19 9.55 -17.08 -15.27
CA CYS A 19 10.21 -17.02 -16.56
C CYS A 19 11.63 -16.49 -16.33
N ALA A 20 12.62 -17.14 -16.93
CA ALA A 20 13.99 -16.66 -16.94
C ALA A 20 14.49 -16.71 -18.40
N VAL A 21 14.68 -15.55 -19.00
CA VAL A 21 15.20 -15.39 -20.37
C VAL A 21 16.34 -14.40 -20.32
N GLU A 22 17.55 -14.85 -20.67
CA GLU A 22 18.77 -14.06 -20.58
C GLU A 22 18.98 -13.43 -19.18
N GLU A 23 18.87 -12.11 -19.04
CA GLU A 23 18.98 -11.37 -17.77
C GLU A 23 17.61 -11.09 -17.12
N GLU A 24 16.51 -11.30 -17.84
CA GLU A 24 15.17 -11.03 -17.33
C GLU A 24 14.64 -12.18 -16.46
N ARG A 25 14.14 -11.82 -15.28
CA ARG A 25 13.53 -12.75 -14.32
C ARG A 25 12.13 -12.27 -13.98
N LEU A 26 11.14 -13.04 -14.42
CA LEU A 26 9.73 -12.75 -14.15
C LEU A 26 9.17 -13.79 -13.18
N LEU A 27 8.42 -13.34 -12.19
CA LEU A 27 7.67 -14.19 -11.27
C LEU A 27 6.19 -14.07 -11.61
N VAL A 28 5.55 -15.20 -11.87
CA VAL A 28 4.13 -15.29 -12.20
C VAL A 28 3.38 -15.69 -10.94
N TYR A 29 2.50 -14.83 -10.45
CA TYR A 29 1.70 -15.09 -9.26
C TYR A 29 0.22 -15.17 -9.60
N LYS A 30 -0.55 -15.75 -8.69
CA LYS A 30 -2.00 -15.67 -8.78
C LYS A 30 -2.41 -14.21 -8.66
N HIS A 31 -3.22 -13.74 -9.61
CA HIS A 31 -3.81 -12.42 -9.54
C HIS A 31 -4.60 -12.29 -8.23
N MET A 32 -4.23 -11.33 -7.39
CA MET A 32 -4.92 -11.01 -6.14
C MET A 32 -5.58 -9.64 -6.27
N PRO A 33 -6.78 -9.57 -6.87
CA PRO A 33 -7.46 -8.29 -7.00
C PRO A 33 -7.89 -7.78 -5.62
N GLY A 34 -7.21 -6.73 -5.14
CA GLY A 34 -7.64 -5.87 -4.02
C GLY A 34 -7.68 -6.50 -2.63
N GLY A 35 -7.24 -7.75 -2.46
CA GLY A 35 -7.23 -8.47 -1.18
C GLY A 35 -5.99 -8.21 -0.32
N ASP A 36 -4.82 -8.11 -0.95
CA ASP A 36 -3.56 -7.71 -0.33
C ASP A 36 -3.47 -6.20 -0.08
N VAL A 37 -3.97 -5.40 -1.03
CA VAL A 37 -3.95 -3.94 -0.96
C VAL A 37 -4.71 -3.43 0.25
N TYR A 38 -5.87 -3.99 0.58
CA TYR A 38 -6.65 -3.53 1.74
C TYR A 38 -5.89 -3.76 3.04
N ALA A 39 -5.35 -4.97 3.24
CA ALA A 39 -4.57 -5.29 4.44
C ALA A 39 -3.31 -4.43 4.53
N PHE A 40 -2.61 -4.21 3.42
CA PHE A 40 -1.49 -3.29 3.34
C PHE A 40 -1.90 -1.86 3.71
N GLY A 41 -3.03 -1.39 3.19
CA GLY A 41 -3.61 -0.09 3.54
C GLY A 41 -3.86 0.08 5.04
N VAL A 42 -4.38 -0.96 5.71
CA VAL A 42 -4.56 -0.95 7.18
C VAL A 42 -3.21 -0.81 7.89
N VAL A 43 -2.16 -1.48 7.42
CA VAL A 43 -0.80 -1.31 7.97
C VAL A 43 -0.29 0.12 7.77
N LEU A 44 -0.50 0.71 6.58
CA LEU A 44 -0.13 2.12 6.35
C LEU A 44 -0.91 3.08 7.27
N LEU A 45 -2.20 2.80 7.52
CA LEU A 45 -2.98 3.57 8.48
C LEU A 45 -2.44 3.43 9.90
N GLU A 46 -2.07 2.23 10.34
CA GLU A 46 -1.45 2.01 11.65
C GLU A 46 -0.15 2.83 11.79
N LEU A 47 0.71 2.83 10.77
CA LEU A 47 1.96 3.59 10.76
C LEU A 47 1.77 5.10 10.85
N VAL A 48 0.83 5.66 10.09
CA VAL A 48 0.63 7.13 10.06
C VAL A 48 -0.18 7.65 11.24
N THR A 49 -1.04 6.82 11.82
CA THR A 49 -1.94 7.21 12.93
C THR A 49 -1.37 6.86 14.31
N GLY A 50 -0.48 5.87 14.40
CA GLY A 50 -0.01 5.29 15.66
C GLY A 50 -1.09 4.47 16.39
N GLN A 51 -2.24 4.23 15.74
CA GLN A 51 -3.40 3.55 16.33
C GLN A 51 -3.45 2.09 15.92
N LYS A 52 -3.91 1.21 16.83
CA LYS A 52 -4.12 -0.20 16.50
C LYS A 52 -5.42 -0.38 15.71
N PRO A 53 -5.48 -1.32 14.74
CA PRO A 53 -6.65 -1.54 13.89
C PRO A 53 -7.97 -1.78 14.63
N LEU A 54 -7.91 -2.38 15.82
CA LEU A 54 -9.07 -2.79 16.62
C LEU A 54 -9.20 -2.04 17.96
N ASP A 55 -8.27 -1.15 18.27
CA ASP A 55 -8.17 -0.47 19.57
C ASP A 55 -7.77 0.99 19.33
N VAL A 56 -8.73 1.75 18.78
CA VAL A 56 -8.52 3.15 18.43
C VAL A 56 -8.79 4.02 19.64
N ASN A 57 -7.75 4.71 20.11
CA ASN A 57 -7.86 5.68 21.17
C ASN A 57 -8.20 7.07 20.61
N ASN A 58 -9.47 7.45 20.71
CA ASN A 58 -9.99 8.75 20.29
C ASN A 58 -10.02 9.80 21.43
N GLY A 59 -9.59 9.45 22.65
CA GLY A 59 -9.60 10.36 23.81
C GLY A 59 -10.98 10.65 24.41
N ASP A 60 -12.04 10.00 23.93
CA ASP A 60 -13.39 10.13 24.51
C ASP A 60 -13.62 9.05 25.58
N GLU A 61 -14.25 9.42 26.71
CA GLU A 61 -14.56 8.50 27.81
C GLU A 61 -15.46 7.31 27.39
N GLY A 62 -16.15 7.42 26.25
CA GLY A 62 -17.00 6.37 25.69
C GLY A 62 -16.31 5.39 24.74
N GLY A 63 -15.06 5.66 24.35
CA GLY A 63 -14.32 4.90 23.33
C GLY A 63 -14.97 4.94 21.93
N PHE A 64 -14.16 4.75 20.89
CA PHE A 64 -14.69 4.60 19.52
C PHE A 64 -15.15 3.16 19.27
N LYS A 65 -16.39 2.97 18.77
CA LYS A 65 -17.00 1.64 18.57
C LYS A 65 -16.76 1.01 17.19
N GLY A 66 -15.84 1.55 16.40
CA GLY A 66 -15.46 1.01 15.08
C GLY A 66 -14.00 0.61 15.00
N ASN A 67 -13.58 0.11 13.85
CA ASN A 67 -12.17 -0.18 13.58
C ASN A 67 -11.43 1.09 13.10
N LEU A 68 -10.11 0.99 12.93
CA LEU A 68 -9.27 2.10 12.46
C LEU A 68 -9.74 2.71 11.14
N VAL A 69 -10.19 1.90 10.18
CA VAL A 69 -10.68 2.40 8.88
C VAL A 69 -11.96 3.20 9.07
N ASP A 70 -12.86 2.78 9.95
CA ASP A 70 -14.09 3.52 10.27
C ASP A 70 -13.77 4.88 10.90
N TRP A 71 -12.83 4.92 11.85
CA TRP A 71 -12.41 6.14 12.53
C TRP A 71 -11.77 7.15 11.57
N VAL A 72 -10.83 6.69 10.74
CA VAL A 72 -10.18 7.55 9.74
C VAL A 72 -11.21 8.09 8.74
N ASN A 73 -12.13 7.25 8.26
CA ASN A 73 -13.17 7.70 7.33
C ASN A 73 -14.09 8.76 7.95
N GLN A 74 -14.43 8.64 9.24
CA GLN A 74 -15.20 9.67 9.95
C GLN A 74 -14.45 11.01 9.98
N LEU A 75 -13.14 11.00 10.23
CA LEU A 75 -12.31 12.21 10.21
C LEU A 75 -12.21 12.80 8.80
N VAL A 76 -12.06 11.96 7.77
CA VAL A 76 -12.04 12.41 6.38
C VAL A 76 -13.36 13.09 5.98
N ILE A 77 -14.51 12.48 6.30
CA ILE A 77 -15.83 13.03 5.99
C ILE A 77 -16.07 14.36 6.71
N SER A 78 -15.55 14.51 7.93
CA SER A 78 -15.66 15.75 8.70
C SER A 78 -14.62 16.82 8.32
N GLY A 79 -13.77 16.58 7.31
CA GLY A 79 -12.74 17.52 6.87
C GLY A 79 -11.55 17.63 7.83
N ARG A 80 -11.45 16.70 8.79
CA ARG A 80 -10.44 16.66 9.86
C ARG A 80 -9.33 15.66 9.58
N THR A 81 -9.01 15.41 8.31
CA THR A 81 -8.02 14.41 7.88
C THR A 81 -6.65 14.56 8.53
N LYS A 82 -6.24 15.79 8.87
CA LYS A 82 -4.96 16.06 9.55
C LYS A 82 -4.91 15.50 10.97
N ASP A 83 -6.07 15.34 11.61
CA ASP A 83 -6.19 14.80 12.98
C ASP A 83 -5.95 13.29 13.03
N CYS A 84 -5.90 12.63 11.86
CA CYS A 84 -5.53 11.22 11.76
C CYS A 84 -4.05 11.00 12.07
N ILE A 85 -3.19 11.99 11.78
CA ILE A 85 -1.73 11.82 11.85
C ILE A 85 -1.28 11.76 13.31
N ASP A 86 -0.43 10.79 13.64
CA ASP A 86 0.16 10.65 14.96
C ASP A 86 0.83 11.97 15.38
N LYS A 87 0.42 12.49 16.54
CA LYS A 87 0.91 13.76 17.10
C LYS A 87 2.42 13.79 17.27
N SER A 88 3.06 12.62 17.42
CA SER A 88 4.52 12.50 17.52
C SER A 88 5.24 12.76 16.20
N LEU A 89 4.53 12.68 15.06
CA LEU A 89 5.06 12.92 13.71
C LEU A 89 4.80 14.35 13.22
N VAL A 90 3.74 15.00 13.72
CA VAL A 90 3.33 16.35 13.31
C VAL A 90 4.38 17.40 13.65
N GLY A 91 4.61 18.36 12.76
CA GLY A 91 5.46 19.53 13.01
C GLY A 91 6.96 19.24 12.94
N ARG A 92 7.35 18.08 12.40
CA ARG A 92 8.75 17.71 12.16
C ARG A 92 9.28 18.11 10.77
N GLY A 93 8.48 18.84 9.99
CA GLY A 93 8.84 19.24 8.63
C GLY A 93 8.48 18.23 7.53
N HIS A 94 7.73 17.18 7.87
CA HIS A 94 7.29 16.12 6.93
C HIS A 94 5.76 16.05 6.78
N ASP A 95 5.02 17.07 7.18
CA ASP A 95 3.55 17.05 7.25
C ASP A 95 2.89 16.82 5.87
N ASP A 96 3.50 17.35 4.80
CA ASP A 96 3.05 17.12 3.43
C ASP A 96 3.27 15.67 2.99
N ASP A 97 4.42 15.08 3.35
CA ASP A 97 4.72 13.68 3.06
C ASP A 97 3.79 12.75 3.83
N MET A 98 3.52 13.04 5.11
CA MET A 98 2.56 12.30 5.93
C MET A 98 1.13 12.42 5.38
N SER A 99 0.75 13.60 4.89
CA SER A 99 -0.54 13.80 4.23
C SER A 99 -0.65 12.98 2.94
N HIS A 100 0.43 12.87 2.16
CA HIS A 100 0.46 12.04 0.95
C HIS A 100 0.43 10.55 1.30
N PHE A 101 1.19 10.13 2.30
CA PHE A 101 1.21 8.76 2.81
C PHE A 101 -0.19 8.33 3.29
N LEU A 102 -0.89 9.18 4.05
CA LEU A 102 -2.27 8.95 4.47
C LEU A 102 -3.23 8.83 3.27
N LYS A 103 -3.07 9.65 2.23
CA LYS A 103 -3.87 9.52 1.00
C LYS A 103 -3.65 8.17 0.31
N VAL A 104 -2.41 7.70 0.24
CA VAL A 104 -2.10 6.38 -0.31
C VAL A 104 -2.78 5.28 0.51
N ALA A 105 -2.69 5.35 1.84
CA ALA A 105 -3.38 4.42 2.73
C ALA A 105 -4.91 4.41 2.53
N LEU A 106 -5.53 5.59 2.43
CA LEU A 106 -6.97 5.75 2.18
C LEU A 106 -7.40 5.10 0.85
N ASN A 107 -6.62 5.29 -0.20
CA ASN A 107 -6.87 4.67 -1.51
C ASN A 107 -6.67 3.15 -1.49
N CYS A 108 -5.97 2.59 -0.49
CA CYS A 108 -5.83 1.15 -0.33
C CYS A 108 -7.03 0.54 0.40
N VAL A 109 -7.63 1.26 1.34
CA VAL A 109 -8.72 0.76 2.21
C VAL A 109 -10.13 1.07 1.71
N GLY A 110 -10.28 1.48 0.43
CA GLY A 110 -11.59 1.77 -0.17
C GLY A 110 -12.59 0.62 -0.01
N SER A 111 -13.87 0.93 0.25
CA SER A 111 -14.87 -0.10 0.57
C SER A 111 -15.09 -1.09 -0.58
N ARG A 112 -15.04 -0.63 -1.83
CA ARG A 112 -15.17 -1.49 -3.01
C ARG A 112 -13.80 -1.83 -3.56
N PRO A 113 -13.49 -3.11 -3.87
CA PRO A 113 -12.19 -3.49 -4.43
C PRO A 113 -11.79 -2.71 -5.68
N LYS A 114 -12.75 -2.35 -6.53
CA LYS A 114 -12.53 -1.58 -7.76
C LYS A 114 -12.12 -0.12 -7.54
N ASP A 115 -12.38 0.42 -6.35
CA ASP A 115 -12.02 1.79 -5.99
C ASP A 115 -10.61 1.83 -5.35
N ARG A 116 -10.02 0.65 -5.06
CA ARG A 116 -8.69 0.52 -4.48
C ARG A 116 -7.63 0.64 -5.58
N LEU A 117 -6.52 1.30 -5.25
CA LEU A 117 -5.36 1.29 -6.14
C LEU A 117 -4.80 -0.12 -6.32
N ALA A 118 -4.23 -0.41 -7.49
CA ALA A 118 -3.43 -1.60 -7.66
C ALA A 118 -2.11 -1.46 -6.89
N MET A 119 -1.57 -2.56 -6.39
CA MET A 119 -0.39 -2.52 -5.51
C MET A 119 0.83 -1.88 -6.20
N TYR A 120 0.96 -2.00 -7.53
CA TYR A 120 2.00 -1.26 -8.27
C TYR A 120 1.82 0.26 -8.17
N GLN A 121 0.59 0.79 -8.21
CA GLN A 121 0.33 2.23 -8.11
C GLN A 121 0.62 2.73 -6.69
N VAL A 122 0.33 1.89 -5.70
CA VAL A 122 0.67 2.15 -4.30
C VAL A 122 2.20 2.23 -4.16
N TYR A 123 2.93 1.25 -4.69
CA TYR A 123 4.40 1.26 -4.71
C TYR A 123 4.97 2.50 -5.40
N GLU A 124 4.55 2.81 -6.63
CA GLU A 124 5.03 3.98 -7.38
C GLU A 124 4.76 5.30 -6.63
N SER A 125 3.59 5.41 -5.98
CA SER A 125 3.26 6.59 -5.18
C SER A 125 4.16 6.73 -3.93
N LEU A 126 4.48 5.62 -3.25
CA LEU A 126 5.39 5.61 -2.11
C LEU A 126 6.84 5.85 -2.53
N LYS A 127 7.26 5.27 -3.66
CA LYS A 127 8.58 5.49 -4.26
C LYS A 127 8.81 6.96 -4.58
N GLY A 128 7.82 7.62 -5.19
CA GLY A 128 7.89 9.05 -5.47
C GLY A 128 8.02 9.93 -4.22
N LEU A 129 7.63 9.46 -3.03
CA LEU A 129 7.93 10.14 -1.76
C LEU A 129 9.39 9.95 -1.36
N ALA A 130 9.92 8.73 -1.48
CA ALA A 130 11.30 8.42 -1.12
C ALA A 130 12.31 9.15 -2.03
N GLU A 131 12.04 9.22 -3.33
CA GLU A 131 12.89 9.88 -4.33
C GLU A 131 13.01 11.39 -4.09
N LYS A 132 11.96 12.06 -3.59
CA LYS A 132 12.02 13.48 -3.19
C LYS A 132 13.06 13.74 -2.10
N HIS A 133 13.35 12.73 -1.28
CA HIS A 133 14.36 12.79 -0.22
C HIS A 133 15.71 12.20 -0.65
N GLY A 134 15.91 11.97 -1.95
CA GLY A 134 17.17 11.46 -2.50
C GLY A 134 17.40 9.97 -2.24
N MET A 135 16.38 9.22 -1.81
CA MET A 135 16.48 7.76 -1.73
C MET A 135 16.32 7.17 -3.12
N THR A 136 17.26 6.32 -3.54
CA THR A 136 17.20 5.58 -4.81
C THR A 136 17.16 4.09 -4.48
N GLU A 137 16.15 3.37 -4.98
CA GLU A 137 16.09 1.93 -4.78
C GLU A 137 17.04 1.21 -5.73
N GLN A 138 17.95 0.44 -5.15
CA GLN A 138 19.02 -0.26 -5.87
C GLN A 138 18.56 -1.61 -6.47
N TYR A 139 17.33 -2.04 -6.16
CA TYR A 139 16.84 -3.40 -6.43
C TYR A 139 15.78 -3.49 -7.54
N ASP A 140 15.26 -2.37 -8.03
CA ASP A 140 14.22 -2.37 -9.09
C ASP A 140 14.69 -2.99 -10.40
N HIS A 141 15.99 -2.88 -10.68
CA HIS A 141 16.62 -3.50 -11.84
C HIS A 141 16.67 -5.03 -11.72
N GLU A 142 16.62 -5.59 -10.50
CA GLU A 142 16.63 -7.04 -10.26
C GLU A 142 15.20 -7.64 -10.33
N PHE A 143 14.17 -6.82 -10.10
CA PHE A 143 12.76 -7.25 -10.08
C PHE A 143 11.84 -6.27 -10.82
N PRO A 144 11.87 -6.26 -12.17
CA PRO A 144 11.10 -5.29 -12.96
C PRO A 144 9.57 -5.49 -12.81
N LEU A 145 8.87 -4.40 -12.48
CA LEU A 145 7.40 -4.35 -12.48
C LEU A 145 6.86 -4.27 -13.92
N ALA A 146 6.73 -5.42 -14.57
CA ALA A 146 6.33 -5.53 -15.98
C ALA A 146 4.81 -5.59 -16.22
N PHE A 147 4.00 -6.00 -15.24
CA PHE A 147 2.56 -6.23 -15.40
C PHE A 147 1.71 -5.28 -14.58
N GLY A 148 0.63 -4.75 -15.16
CA GLY A 148 -0.33 -3.85 -14.50
C GLY A 148 -0.13 -2.36 -14.81
N LYS A 149 1.02 -1.98 -15.38
CA LYS A 149 1.14 -0.69 -16.08
C LYS A 149 0.15 -0.72 -17.24
N GLN A 150 -0.72 0.28 -17.39
CA GLN A 150 -1.50 0.44 -18.61
C GLN A 150 -0.51 0.64 -19.76
N VAL A 151 -0.11 -0.45 -20.42
CA VAL A 151 0.52 -0.38 -21.72
C VAL A 151 -0.59 0.06 -22.65
N VAL A 152 -0.58 1.33 -23.04
CA VAL A 152 -1.32 1.79 -24.21
C VAL A 152 -0.81 0.92 -25.35
N SER A 153 -1.63 -0.05 -25.75
CA SER A 153 -1.34 -0.99 -26.79
C SER A 153 -1.37 -0.27 -28.13
N ASP A 154 -0.21 0.19 -28.60
CA ASP A 154 0.06 0.22 -30.04
C ASP A 154 0.37 -1.22 -30.49
N CYS A 155 -0.66 -2.06 -30.50
CA CYS A 155 -0.65 -3.25 -31.34
C CYS A 155 -1.02 -2.77 -32.75
N LYS A 156 -0.02 -2.52 -33.59
CA LYS A 156 -0.23 -2.56 -35.04
C LYS A 156 -0.21 -4.03 -35.48
N GLU A 157 -1.23 -4.37 -36.27
CA GLU A 157 -1.37 -5.66 -36.97
C GLU A 157 -0.14 -6.02 -37.80
#